data_AF-A0A953WUW5-F1
#
_entry.id   AF-A0A953WUW5-F1
#
_cell.length_a   1.000
_cell.length_b   1.000
_cell.length_c   1.000
_cell.angle_alpha   90.00
_cell.angle_beta   90.00
_cell.angle_gamma   90.00
#
_symmetry.space_group_name_H-M   'P 1'
#
loop_
_entity.id
_entity.type
_entity.pdbx_description
1 polymer ?
#
loop_
_entity_poly.entity_id
_entity_poly.type
_entity_poly.pdbx_seq_one_letter_code
_entity_poly.pdbx_strand_id
1 'polypeptide(L)' 'CHSPAGGAIPSLEHRPAALIRQSLMDYKAEADGTTVMHRMMRGYSEADIDAISTYLARSATP' A
#
# COMPACT_ATOMS: atom_id res chain seq x y z
N CYS A 1 -4.97 -7.74 -7.08
CA CYS A 1 -4.21 -6.67 -7.75
C CYS A 1 -2.69 -6.82 -7.55
N HIS A 2 -2.18 -7.00 -6.33
CA HIS A 2 -0.74 -7.02 -6.01
C HIS A 2 -0.07 -8.41 -6.04
N SER A 3 -0.59 -9.36 -6.81
CA SER A 3 0.01 -10.70 -6.92
C SER A 3 1.14 -10.68 -7.97
N PRO A 4 2.19 -11.53 -7.88
CA PRO A 4 3.33 -11.53 -8.82
C PRO A 4 2.93 -11.65 -10.31
N ALA A 5 1.74 -12.21 -10.58
CA ALA A 5 1.18 -12.33 -11.92
C ALA A 5 0.62 -11.01 -12.52
N GLY A 6 0.51 -9.93 -11.74
CA GLY A 6 -0.07 -8.65 -12.14
C GLY A 6 0.99 -7.57 -12.40
N GLY A 7 1.69 -7.65 -13.53
CA GLY A 7 2.88 -6.83 -13.87
C GLY A 7 2.72 -5.30 -13.96
N ALA A 8 1.56 -4.73 -13.60
CA ALA A 8 1.33 -3.28 -13.58
C ALA A 8 1.47 -2.66 -12.17
N ILE A 9 1.66 -3.49 -11.15
CA ILE A 9 1.66 -3.07 -9.75
C ILE A 9 3.04 -3.38 -9.15
N PRO A 10 3.73 -2.39 -8.55
CA PRO A 10 5.05 -2.62 -7.99
C PRO A 10 4.99 -3.75 -6.96
N SER A 11 5.88 -4.73 -7.10
CA SER A 11 5.98 -5.81 -6.14
C SER A 11 6.22 -5.20 -4.75
N LEU A 12 5.39 -5.63 -3.80
CA LEU A 12 5.51 -5.24 -2.38
C LEU A 12 6.48 -6.16 -1.65
N GLU A 13 7.01 -7.18 -2.33
CA GLU A 13 8.00 -8.10 -1.81
C GLU A 13 9.25 -7.34 -1.35
N HIS A 14 9.74 -7.68 -0.16
CA HIS A 14 10.89 -7.10 0.53
C HIS A 14 10.83 -5.59 0.82
N ARG A 15 9.67 -4.93 0.70
CA ARG A 15 9.54 -3.52 1.11
C ARG A 15 9.39 -3.41 2.64
N PRO A 16 10.19 -2.55 3.31
CA PRO A 16 9.97 -2.23 4.72
C PRO A 16 8.58 -1.64 4.96
N ALA A 17 7.98 -1.97 6.11
CA ALA A 17 6.66 -1.45 6.51
C ALA A 17 6.58 0.08 6.42
N ALA A 18 7.66 0.80 6.77
CA ALA A 18 7.72 2.25 6.67
C ALA A 18 7.56 2.77 5.23
N LEU A 19 8.16 2.10 4.23
CA LEU A 19 8.01 2.50 2.83
C LEU A 19 6.63 2.16 2.28
N ILE A 20 6.05 1.02 2.70
CA ILE A 20 4.67 0.66 2.37
C ILE A 20 3.71 1.71 2.95
N ARG A 21 3.88 2.05 4.23
CA ARG A 21 3.09 3.07 4.92
C ARG A 21 3.17 4.41 4.21
N GLN A 22 4.38 4.84 3.83
CA GLN A 22 4.56 6.10 3.12
C GLN A 22 3.80 6.10 1.79
N SER A 23 3.92 5.04 0.98
CA SER A 23 3.18 4.95 -0.29
C SER A 23 1.64 4.98 -0.08
N LEU A 24 1.13 4.32 0.96
CA LEU A 24 -0.31 4.35 1.28
C LEU A 24 -0.77 5.73 1.74
N MET A 25 0.05 6.44 2.51
CA MET A 25 -0.20 7.82 2.92
C MET A 25 -0.19 8.77 1.70
N ASP A 26 0.76 8.60 0.78
CA ASP A 26 0.83 9.39 -0.45
C ASP A 26 -0.46 9.23 -1.26
N TYR A 27 -0.90 7.97 -1.49
CA TYR A 27 -2.19 7.72 -2.15
C TYR A 27 -3.38 8.31 -1.39
N LYS A 28 -3.36 8.31 -0.06
CA LYS A 28 -4.43 8.93 0.74
C LYS A 28 -4.47 10.46 0.57
N ALA A 29 -3.30 11.09 0.49
CA ALA A 29 -3.13 12.54 0.43
C ALA A 29 -3.24 13.13 -0.99
N GLU A 30 -3.17 12.30 -2.03
CA GLU A 30 -3.37 12.73 -3.42
C GLU A 30 -4.71 13.45 -3.60
N ALA A 31 -4.70 14.78 -3.75
CA ALA A 31 -5.93 15.58 -3.86
C ALA A 31 -6.76 15.26 -5.12
N ASP A 32 -6.07 14.99 -6.23
CA ASP A 32 -6.65 14.68 -7.54
C ASP A 32 -6.36 13.23 -7.98
N GLY A 33 -6.16 12.32 -7.00
CA GLY A 33 -5.77 10.94 -7.26
C GLY A 33 -6.79 10.21 -8.13
N THR A 34 -6.48 10.02 -9.41
CA THR A 34 -7.31 9.24 -10.35
C THR A 34 -7.12 7.74 -10.18
N THR A 35 -6.13 7.34 -9.38
CA THR A 35 -5.77 5.95 -9.14
C THR A 35 -6.83 5.22 -8.30
N VAL A 36 -6.96 3.91 -8.53
CA VAL A 36 -7.80 3.05 -7.68
C VAL A 36 -7.31 3.07 -6.23
N MET A 37 -5.99 3.18 -6.02
CA MET A 37 -5.36 3.22 -4.70
C MET A 37 -5.77 4.45 -3.90
N HIS A 38 -5.84 5.63 -4.53
CA HIS A 38 -6.35 6.83 -3.87
C HIS A 38 -7.79 6.64 -3.35
N ARG A 39 -8.67 6.10 -4.21
CA ARG A 39 -10.08 5.84 -3.84
C ARG A 39 -10.19 4.88 -2.66
N MET A 40 -9.34 3.85 -2.63
CA MET A 40 -9.30 2.89 -1.52
C MET A 40 -8.75 3.53 -0.24
N MET A 41 -7.64 4.27 -0.30
CA MET A 41 -6.96 4.81 0.89
C MET A 41 -7.72 5.94 1.59
N ARG A 42 -8.62 6.65 0.91
CA ARG A 42 -9.52 7.60 1.59
C ARG A 42 -10.37 6.94 2.67
N GLY A 43 -10.75 5.68 2.50
CA GLY A 43 -11.59 4.93 3.45
C GLY A 43 -10.88 4.34 4.66
N TYR A 44 -9.54 4.27 4.66
CA TYR A 44 -8.77 3.69 5.75
C TYR A 44 -8.30 4.74 6.76
N SER A 45 -8.34 4.41 8.05
CA SER A 45 -7.70 5.23 9.07
C SER A 45 -6.17 5.10 9.02
N GLU A 46 -5.44 6.01 9.66
CA GLU A 46 -3.99 5.88 9.79
C GLU A 46 -3.59 4.60 10.55
N ALA A 47 -4.38 4.19 11.54
CA ALA A 47 -4.17 2.95 12.28
C ALA A 47 -4.34 1.72 11.40
N ASP A 48 -5.34 1.72 10.50
CA ASP A 48 -5.52 0.64 9.52
C ASP A 48 -4.33 0.58 8.56
N ILE A 49 -3.85 1.74 8.10
CA ILE A 49 -2.72 1.83 7.18
C ILE A 49 -1.43 1.32 7.83
N ASP A 50 -1.22 1.58 9.12
CA ASP A 50 -0.10 1.05 9.87
C ASP A 50 -0.18 -0.48 10.03
N ALA A 51 -1.36 -0.99 10.38
CA ALA A 51 -1.62 -2.43 10.51
C ALA A 51 -1.41 -3.17 9.18
N ILE A 52 -1.94 -2.63 8.08
CA ILE A 52 -1.78 -3.18 6.72
C ILE A 52 -0.29 -3.16 6.32
N SER A 53 0.41 -2.07 6.58
CA SER A 53 1.83 -1.94 6.23
C SER A 53 2.70 -2.95 6.96
N THR A 54 2.43 -3.17 8.25
CA THR A 54 3.11 -4.19 9.06
C THR A 54 2.80 -5.61 8.57
N TYR A 55 1.53 -5.88 8.25
CA TYR A 55 1.10 -7.18 7.75
C TYR A 55 1.74 -7.52 6.40
N LEU A 56 1.75 -6.57 5.45
CA LEU A 56 2.31 -6.76 4.12
C LEU A 56 3.84 -6.93 4.17
N ALA A 57 4.54 -6.17 5.01
CA ALA A 57 5.98 -6.32 5.20
C ALA A 57 6.37 -7.70 5.76
N ARG A 58 5.53 -8.30 6.62
CA ARG A 58 5.74 -9.67 7.15
C ARG A 58 5.39 -10.76 6.14
N SER A 59 4.37 -10.52 5.31
CA SER A 59 3.91 -11.47 4.28
C SER A 59 4.85 -11.56 3.09
N ALA A 60 5.83 -10.65 3.00
CA ALA A 60 6.89 -10.64 2.00
C ALA A 60 8.07 -11.59 2.34
N THR A 61 7.86 -12.54 3.25
CA THR A 61 8.85 -13.58 3.60
C THR A 61 8.63 -14.78 2.65
N PRO A 62 9.70 -15.35 2.04
CA PRO A 62 9.61 -16.37 1.00
C PRO A 62 8.90 -17.66 1.41
#